data_AF-A0A940W7K0-F1
#
_entry.id   AF-A0A940W7K0-F1
#
_cell.length_a   1.000
_cell.length_b   1.000
_cell.length_c   1.000
_cell.angle_alpha   90.00
_cell.angle_beta   90.00
_cell.angle_gamma   90.00
#
_symmetry.space_group_name_H-M   'P 1'
#
loop_
_entity.id
_entity.type
_entity.pdbx_description
1 polymer ?
#
loop_
_entity_poly.entity_id
_entity_poly.type
_entity_poly.pdbx_seq_one_letter_code
_entity_poly.pdbx_strand_id
1 'polypeptide(L)'
;METRRFSGADRNLLVLSMVLCAVLFSISRDVSAGQGPLDGKTFVVETGEKGKSGGDKDTLVFKDGNFHSTACDQYGFGDGAYTSTVNGDTIQFEAVTTSPTKGKMTWKGTVQGDRIEVGYVWLDASHWYKPNPKPLEKWAKGELKR
;
A
#
# COMPACT_ATOMS: atom_id res chain seq x y z
N MET A 1 30.50 7.84 69.24
CA MET A 1 31.00 9.06 68.59
C MET A 1 31.02 8.79 67.10
N GLU A 2 30.19 9.54 66.37
CA GLU A 2 30.12 9.77 64.92
C GLU A 2 29.90 8.60 63.93
N THR A 3 28.64 8.41 63.58
CA THR A 3 28.16 7.99 62.26
C THR A 3 28.29 9.16 61.27
N ARG A 4 29.07 8.99 60.18
CA ARG A 4 29.09 9.94 59.05
C ARG A 4 28.19 9.45 57.91
N ARG A 5 27.25 10.33 57.56
CA ARG A 5 26.28 10.23 56.47
C ARG A 5 26.98 10.40 55.12
N PHE A 6 26.73 9.50 54.18
CA PHE A 6 27.02 9.75 52.77
C PHE A 6 25.92 10.62 52.15
N SER A 7 26.38 11.60 51.38
CA SER A 7 25.71 12.81 50.92
C SER A 7 24.77 12.55 49.73
N GLY A 8 23.63 13.24 49.71
CA GLY A 8 22.56 13.10 48.70
C GLY A 8 22.84 13.73 47.34
N ALA A 9 24.10 13.91 46.94
CA ALA A 9 24.47 14.54 45.66
C ALA A 9 24.48 13.55 44.47
N ASP A 10 24.68 12.25 44.70
CA ASP A 10 24.79 11.24 43.64
C ASP A 10 23.45 10.74 43.10
N ARG A 11 22.34 11.11 43.74
CA ARG A 11 21.01 10.59 43.40
C ARG A 11 20.33 11.34 42.25
N ASN A 12 20.73 12.58 41.97
CA ASN A 12 20.12 13.40 40.91
C ASN A 12 20.79 13.24 39.54
N LEU A 13 22.06 12.83 39.49
CA LEU A 13 22.77 12.68 38.22
C LEU A 13 22.37 11.40 37.47
N LEU A 14 22.04 10.33 38.20
CA LEU A 14 21.55 9.07 37.62
C LEU A 14 20.12 9.17 37.09
N VAL A 15 19.27 10.00 37.71
CA VAL A 15 17.87 10.18 37.28
C VAL A 15 17.76 10.98 36.00
N LEU A 16 18.69 11.92 35.74
CA LEU A 16 18.68 12.73 34.51
C LEU A 16 19.10 11.94 33.25
N SER A 17 19.93 10.90 33.39
CA SER A 17 20.42 10.08 32.27
C SER A 17 19.38 9.06 31.76
N MET A 18 18.50 8.57 32.65
CA MET A 18 17.44 7.63 32.27
C MET A 18 16.32 8.26 31.42
N VAL A 19 16.16 9.58 31.44
CA VAL A 19 15.08 10.27 30.70
C VAL A 19 15.46 10.51 29.23
N LEU A 20 16.76 10.56 28.89
CA LEU A 20 17.20 10.88 27.52
C LEU A 20 17.15 9.67 26.56
N CYS A 21 17.30 8.45 27.06
CA CYS A 21 17.16 7.23 26.23
C CYS A 21 15.69 6.87 25.93
N ALA A 22 14.73 7.45 26.63
CA ALA A 22 13.32 7.14 26.45
C ALA A 22 12.66 7.93 25.31
N VAL A 23 13.35 8.88 24.66
CA VAL A 23 12.76 9.71 23.57
C VAL A 23 13.03 9.16 22.18
N LEU A 24 13.80 8.06 22.06
CA LEU A 24 13.73 7.18 20.89
C LEU A 24 12.52 6.24 21.07
N PHE A 25 11.35 6.82 21.36
CA PHE A 25 10.07 6.20 21.06
C PHE A 25 10.05 6.06 19.54
N SER A 26 10.60 4.94 19.07
CA SER A 26 10.21 4.35 17.80
C SER A 26 8.70 4.44 17.76
N ILE A 27 8.20 5.31 16.90
CA ILE A 27 6.80 5.33 16.49
C ILE A 27 6.66 4.02 15.71
N SER A 28 6.51 2.92 16.43
CA SER A 28 5.96 1.69 15.88
C SER A 28 4.56 2.11 15.47
N ARG A 29 4.39 2.47 14.19
CA ARG A 29 3.06 2.61 13.61
C ARG A 29 2.43 1.25 13.80
N ASP A 30 1.43 1.17 14.66
CA ASP A 30 0.53 0.03 14.72
C ASP A 30 0.02 -0.19 13.29
N VAL A 31 0.62 -1.14 12.58
CA VAL A 31 -0.02 -1.74 11.41
C VAL A 31 -1.13 -2.55 12.03
N SER A 32 -2.29 -1.91 12.21
CA SER A 32 -3.52 -2.60 12.56
C SER A 32 -3.71 -3.68 11.49
N ALA A 33 -3.53 -4.93 11.90
CA ALA A 33 -3.83 -6.09 11.07
C ALA A 33 -5.35 -6.08 10.84
N GLY A 34 -5.77 -5.43 9.76
CA GLY A 34 -7.18 -5.33 9.40
C GLY A 34 -7.49 -4.23 8.41
N GLN A 35 -6.80 -3.08 8.45
CA GLN A 35 -7.08 -1.99 7.52
C GLN A 35 -5.84 -1.16 7.14
N GLY A 36 -5.58 -1.02 5.84
CA GLY A 36 -4.47 -0.22 5.32
C GLY A 36 -4.84 1.26 5.16
N PRO A 37 -3.86 2.17 4.96
CA PRO A 37 -4.08 3.61 4.85
C PRO A 37 -4.91 4.04 3.63
N LEU A 38 -5.17 3.12 2.70
CA LEU A 38 -6.04 3.37 1.55
C LEU A 38 -7.47 2.88 1.78
N ASP A 39 -7.77 2.15 2.86
CA ASP A 39 -9.10 1.60 3.07
C ASP A 39 -10.19 2.67 3.17
N GLY A 40 -11.34 2.34 2.57
CA GLY A 40 -12.46 3.25 2.39
C GLY A 40 -12.29 4.20 1.21
N LYS A 41 -11.10 4.27 0.57
CA LYS A 41 -10.89 5.11 -0.60
C LYS A 41 -11.35 4.40 -1.87
N THR A 42 -11.96 5.18 -2.73
CA THR A 42 -12.36 4.77 -4.08
C THR A 42 -11.84 5.79 -5.07
N PHE A 43 -11.19 5.36 -6.14
CA PHE A 43 -10.64 6.23 -7.18
C PHE A 43 -11.32 5.94 -8.50
N VAL A 44 -11.67 6.99 -9.25
CA VAL A 44 -12.13 6.87 -10.63
C VAL A 44 -10.93 7.15 -11.53
N VAL A 45 -10.57 6.18 -12.37
CA VAL A 45 -9.36 6.22 -13.18
C VAL A 45 -9.66 5.97 -14.65
N GLU A 46 -8.78 6.46 -15.50
CA GLU A 46 -8.63 6.00 -16.88
C GLU A 46 -7.49 4.99 -16.95
N THR A 47 -7.60 3.98 -17.81
CA THR A 47 -6.64 2.87 -17.93
C THR A 47 -6.27 2.61 -19.38
N GLY A 48 -4.99 2.40 -19.66
CA GLY A 48 -4.50 2.21 -21.03
C GLY A 48 -3.28 1.30 -21.11
N GLU A 49 -2.92 0.87 -22.32
CA GLU A 49 -1.67 0.15 -22.54
C GLU A 49 -0.47 1.11 -22.46
N LYS A 50 0.65 0.60 -21.94
CA LYS A 50 1.89 1.39 -21.85
C LYS A 50 2.29 1.92 -23.23
N GLY A 51 2.56 3.23 -23.28
CA GLY A 51 2.96 3.92 -24.51
C GLY A 51 1.80 4.36 -25.42
N LYS A 52 0.54 4.08 -25.05
CA LYS A 52 -0.64 4.57 -25.77
C LYS A 52 -1.37 5.65 -24.96
N SER A 53 -1.94 6.62 -25.68
CA SER A 53 -2.84 7.64 -25.12
C SER A 53 -4.30 7.21 -25.26
N GLY A 54 -5.16 7.77 -24.40
CA GLY A 54 -6.55 7.35 -24.27
C GLY A 54 -6.69 6.08 -23.43
N GLY A 55 -7.74 6.01 -22.61
CA GLY A 55 -7.97 4.88 -21.74
C GLY A 55 -9.44 4.61 -21.46
N ASP A 56 -9.74 3.36 -21.14
CA ASP A 56 -11.05 2.95 -20.65
C ASP A 56 -11.23 3.41 -19.21
N LYS A 57 -12.47 3.54 -18.74
CA LYS A 57 -12.74 3.90 -17.35
C LYS A 57 -12.68 2.68 -16.44
N ASP A 58 -12.17 2.88 -15.24
CA ASP A 58 -12.19 1.92 -14.14
C ASP A 58 -12.44 2.63 -12.81
N THR A 59 -12.88 1.87 -11.81
CA THR A 59 -12.98 2.29 -10.42
C THR A 59 -12.13 1.35 -9.56
N LEU A 60 -11.16 1.92 -8.87
CA LEU A 60 -10.26 1.22 -7.95
C LEU A 60 -10.76 1.41 -6.52
N VAL A 61 -11.06 0.32 -5.83
CA VAL A 61 -11.62 0.32 -4.48
C VAL A 61 -10.65 -0.31 -3.52
N PHE A 62 -10.43 0.35 -2.38
CA PHE A 62 -9.64 -0.18 -1.27
C PHE A 62 -10.57 -0.36 -0.07
N LYS A 63 -10.66 -1.58 0.45
CA LYS A 63 -11.58 -1.91 1.54
C LYS A 63 -11.10 -3.13 2.30
N ASP A 64 -11.10 -3.04 3.63
CA ASP A 64 -10.79 -4.15 4.54
C ASP A 64 -9.45 -4.86 4.22
N GLY A 65 -8.43 -4.08 3.83
CA GLY A 65 -7.12 -4.59 3.43
C GLY A 65 -7.04 -5.13 2.00
N ASN A 66 -8.12 -5.03 1.23
CA ASN A 66 -8.21 -5.53 -0.14
C ASN A 66 -8.28 -4.40 -1.18
N PHE A 67 -7.67 -4.67 -2.33
CA PHE A 67 -7.76 -3.89 -3.55
C PHE A 67 -8.69 -4.58 -4.54
N HIS A 68 -9.57 -3.82 -5.17
CA HIS A 68 -10.48 -4.27 -6.22
C HIS A 68 -10.49 -3.32 -7.41
N SER A 69 -10.58 -3.87 -8.62
CA SER A 69 -10.75 -3.15 -9.89
C SER A 69 -12.07 -3.57 -10.52
N THR A 70 -13.06 -2.68 -10.50
CA THR A 70 -14.42 -2.99 -10.96
C THR A 70 -14.49 -3.29 -12.46
N ALA A 71 -13.68 -2.63 -13.29
CA ALA A 71 -13.64 -2.92 -14.73
C ALA A 71 -13.07 -4.31 -15.01
N CYS A 72 -12.33 -4.90 -14.08
CA CYS A 72 -11.80 -6.26 -14.19
C CYS A 72 -12.80 -7.36 -13.79
N ASP A 73 -13.96 -7.01 -13.23
CA ASP A 73 -15.02 -7.97 -12.86
C ASP A 73 -15.49 -8.79 -14.06
N GLN A 74 -15.65 -8.14 -15.23
CA GLN A 74 -16.05 -8.80 -16.48
C GLN A 74 -15.05 -9.87 -16.95
N TYR A 75 -13.81 -9.81 -16.47
CA TYR A 75 -12.73 -10.76 -16.77
C TYR A 75 -12.55 -11.79 -15.64
N GLY A 76 -13.41 -11.75 -14.61
CA GLY A 76 -13.40 -12.67 -13.48
C GLY A 76 -12.23 -12.47 -12.52
N PHE A 77 -11.61 -11.28 -12.51
CA PHE A 77 -10.65 -10.96 -11.46
C PHE A 77 -11.41 -10.60 -10.18
N GLY A 78 -11.04 -11.23 -9.07
CA GLY A 78 -11.53 -10.86 -7.75
C GLY A 78 -10.58 -9.91 -7.03
N ASP A 79 -10.94 -9.64 -5.78
CA ASP A 79 -10.14 -8.84 -4.86
C ASP A 79 -8.75 -9.45 -4.61
N GLY A 80 -7.78 -8.59 -4.27
CA GLY A 80 -6.46 -9.00 -3.82
C GLY A 80 -6.04 -8.23 -2.58
N ALA A 81 -5.44 -8.90 -1.60
CA ALA A 81 -4.82 -8.19 -0.48
C ALA A 81 -3.79 -7.19 -1.00
N TYR A 82 -3.79 -5.98 -0.46
CA TYR A 82 -2.78 -4.98 -0.78
C TYR A 82 -1.85 -4.74 0.40
N THR A 83 -0.62 -4.35 0.08
CA THR A 83 0.33 -3.80 1.04
C THR A 83 0.59 -2.35 0.68
N SER A 84 1.03 -1.56 1.66
CA SER A 84 1.34 -0.16 1.40
C SER A 84 2.42 0.38 2.33
N THR A 85 3.18 1.35 1.82
CA THR A 85 4.17 2.12 2.57
C THR A 85 3.82 3.60 2.48
N VAL A 86 3.85 4.29 3.61
CA VAL A 86 3.56 5.73 3.70
C VAL A 86 4.86 6.49 3.93
N ASN A 87 5.18 7.41 3.03
CA ASN A 87 6.37 8.27 3.07
C ASN A 87 5.92 9.74 2.94
N GLY A 88 5.80 10.44 4.07
CA GLY A 88 5.22 11.78 4.10
C GLY A 88 3.78 11.76 3.56
N ASP A 89 3.50 12.59 2.56
CA ASP A 89 2.19 12.72 1.91
C ASP A 89 1.99 11.72 0.75
N THR A 90 2.96 10.82 0.52
CA THR A 90 2.89 9.80 -0.53
C THR A 90 2.60 8.43 0.06
N ILE A 91 1.61 7.73 -0.50
CA ILE A 91 1.33 6.33 -0.19
C ILE A 91 1.66 5.49 -1.42
N GLN A 92 2.56 4.52 -1.29
CA GLN A 92 2.82 3.52 -2.32
C GLN A 92 2.10 2.23 -1.95
N PHE A 93 1.48 1.55 -2.91
CA PHE A 93 0.81 0.28 -2.67
C PHE A 93 1.17 -0.76 -3.74
N GLU A 94 1.10 -2.03 -3.34
CA GLU A 94 1.18 -3.18 -4.24
C GLU A 94 0.01 -4.12 -3.97
N ALA A 95 -0.54 -4.71 -5.03
CA ALA A 95 -1.60 -5.71 -4.93
C ALA A 95 -1.45 -6.77 -6.04
N VAL A 96 -2.01 -7.95 -5.81
CA VAL A 96 -2.10 -9.01 -6.82
C VAL A 96 -3.53 -9.50 -6.87
N THR A 97 -4.15 -9.43 -8.05
CA THR A 97 -5.48 -9.99 -8.31
C THR A 97 -5.37 -11.17 -9.28
N THR A 98 -6.27 -12.13 -9.14
CA THR A 98 -6.27 -13.34 -9.97
C THR A 98 -7.65 -13.59 -10.55
N SER A 99 -7.66 -14.17 -11.74
CA SER A 99 -8.84 -14.68 -12.43
C SER A 99 -8.63 -16.15 -12.76
N PRO A 100 -9.61 -17.03 -12.51
CA PRO A 100 -9.52 -18.44 -12.87
C PRO A 100 -9.27 -18.68 -14.36
N THR A 101 -9.69 -17.74 -15.23
CA THR A 101 -9.61 -17.88 -16.69
C THR A 101 -8.68 -16.88 -17.36
N LYS A 102 -8.34 -15.78 -16.68
CA LYS A 102 -7.54 -14.68 -17.24
C LYS A 102 -6.19 -14.50 -16.55
N GLY A 103 -5.81 -15.40 -15.65
CA GLY A 103 -4.47 -15.42 -15.07
C GLY A 103 -4.34 -14.42 -13.91
N LYS A 104 -3.31 -13.56 -13.97
CA LYS A 104 -2.88 -12.75 -12.83
C LYS A 104 -2.56 -11.32 -13.24
N MET A 105 -2.93 -10.35 -12.40
CA MET A 105 -2.49 -8.97 -12.51
C MET A 105 -1.67 -8.57 -11.28
N THR A 106 -0.56 -7.88 -11.52
CA THR A 106 0.28 -7.29 -10.47
C THR A 106 0.23 -5.79 -10.60
N TRP A 107 -0.20 -5.14 -9.52
CA TRP A 107 -0.48 -3.71 -9.46
C TRP A 107 0.57 -3.02 -8.58
N LYS A 108 1.06 -1.86 -9.04
CA LYS A 108 1.90 -0.97 -8.26
C LYS A 108 1.40 0.45 -8.45
N GLY A 109 1.05 1.12 -7.37
CA GLY A 109 0.53 2.48 -7.47
C GLY A 109 1.08 3.42 -6.42
N THR A 110 0.91 4.71 -6.71
CA THR A 110 1.29 5.83 -5.87
C THR A 110 0.08 6.74 -5.72
N VAL A 111 -0.23 7.11 -4.49
CA VAL A 111 -1.30 8.04 -4.13
C VAL A 111 -0.68 9.27 -3.47
N GLN A 112 -1.07 10.45 -3.95
CA GLN A 112 -0.68 11.75 -3.39
C GLN A 112 -1.91 12.66 -3.31
N GLY A 113 -2.35 12.96 -2.09
CA GLY A 113 -3.62 13.63 -1.85
C GLY A 113 -4.78 12.85 -2.49
N ASP A 114 -5.50 13.50 -3.40
CA ASP A 114 -6.63 12.91 -4.12
C ASP A 114 -6.22 12.21 -5.42
N ARG A 115 -4.95 12.22 -5.82
CA ARG A 115 -4.50 11.63 -7.10
C ARG A 115 -3.94 10.24 -6.92
N ILE A 116 -4.19 9.39 -7.90
CA ILE A 116 -3.62 8.05 -7.99
C ILE A 116 -2.99 7.82 -9.37
N GLU A 117 -1.79 7.25 -9.37
CA GLU A 117 -1.13 6.72 -10.56
C GLU A 117 -0.75 5.27 -10.32
N VAL A 118 -1.04 4.40 -11.29
CA VAL A 118 -0.85 2.96 -11.18
C VAL A 118 -0.19 2.44 -12.45
N GLY A 119 0.84 1.62 -12.29
CA GLY A 119 1.34 0.73 -13.32
C GLY A 119 0.95 -0.70 -12.96
N TYR A 120 0.46 -1.47 -13.93
CA TYR A 120 0.12 -2.87 -13.68
C TYR A 120 0.47 -3.76 -14.87
N VAL A 121 0.74 -5.02 -14.55
CA VAL A 121 1.11 -6.04 -15.53
C VAL A 121 0.08 -7.14 -15.49
N TRP A 122 -0.55 -7.40 -16.63
CA TRP A 122 -1.44 -8.54 -16.81
C TRP A 122 -0.69 -9.69 -17.48
N LEU A 123 -0.56 -10.80 -16.77
CA LEU A 123 -0.15 -12.08 -17.33
C LEU A 123 -1.39 -12.97 -17.50
N ASP A 124 -1.78 -13.16 -18.76
CA ASP A 124 -2.91 -14.01 -19.14
C ASP A 124 -2.72 -15.47 -18.71
N ALA A 125 -3.79 -16.25 -18.64
CA ALA A 125 -3.69 -17.68 -18.32
C ALA A 125 -2.97 -18.44 -19.44
N SER A 126 -2.23 -19.48 -19.07
CA SER A 126 -1.64 -20.41 -20.04
C SER A 126 -2.73 -21.32 -20.60
N HIS A 127 -2.77 -21.46 -21.92
CA HIS A 127 -3.67 -22.37 -22.63
C HIS A 127 -2.87 -23.28 -23.55
N TRP A 128 -3.44 -24.42 -23.96
CA TRP A 128 -2.77 -25.36 -24.88
C TRP A 128 -2.36 -24.69 -26.21
N TYR A 129 -3.15 -23.72 -26.69
CA TYR A 129 -2.87 -22.93 -27.90
C TYR A 129 -2.02 -21.68 -27.63
N LYS A 130 -1.78 -21.32 -26.36
CA LYS A 130 -0.99 -20.16 -25.93
C LYS A 130 -0.26 -20.50 -24.62
N PRO A 131 0.74 -21.39 -24.68
CA PRO A 131 1.37 -21.92 -23.46
C PRO A 131 2.20 -20.87 -22.72
N ASN A 132 2.73 -19.88 -23.46
CA ASN A 132 3.61 -18.83 -22.94
C ASN A 132 2.99 -17.44 -23.20
N PRO A 133 1.96 -17.03 -22.44
CA PRO A 133 1.37 -15.71 -22.60
C PRO A 133 2.40 -14.62 -22.28
N LYS A 134 2.45 -13.58 -23.13
CA LYS A 134 3.31 -12.42 -22.90
C LYS A 134 2.66 -11.48 -21.89
N PRO A 135 3.44 -10.90 -20.95
CA PRO A 135 2.93 -9.87 -20.06
C PRO A 135 2.46 -8.63 -20.83
N LEU A 136 1.31 -8.08 -20.44
CA LEU A 136 0.78 -6.82 -20.97
C LEU A 136 0.95 -5.73 -19.91
N GLU A 137 1.77 -4.74 -20.21
CA GLU A 137 2.01 -3.59 -19.33
C GLU A 137 0.97 -2.50 -19.59
N LYS A 138 0.36 -2.02 -18.51
CA LYS A 138 -0.72 -1.04 -18.53
C LYS A 138 -0.53 0.02 -17.47
N TRP A 139 -1.22 1.14 -17.65
CA TRP A 139 -1.25 2.26 -16.71
C TRP A 139 -2.70 2.55 -16.32
N ALA A 140 -2.90 3.07 -15.12
CA ALA A 140 -4.15 3.69 -14.70
C ALA A 140 -3.86 5.01 -13.98
N LYS A 141 -4.63 6.06 -14.24
CA LYS A 141 -4.46 7.37 -13.58
C LYS A 141 -5.82 7.99 -13.31
N GLY A 142 -5.95 8.66 -12.18
CA GLY A 142 -7.19 9.34 -11.85
C GLY A 142 -7.20 9.97 -10.48
N GLU A 143 -8.41 10.14 -9.95
CA GLU A 143 -8.65 10.91 -8.74
C GLU A 143 -9.62 10.23 -7.79
N LEU A 144 -9.57 10.62 -6.52
CA LEU A 144 -10.45 10.16 -5.46
C LEU A 144 -11.89 10.52 -5.81
N LYS A 145 -12.77 9.54 -5.68
CA LYS A 145 -14.21 9.72 -5.86
C LYS A 145 -14.74 10.58 -4.70
N ARG A 146 -15.24 11.76 -5.04
CA ARG A 146 -15.89 12.69 -4.10
C ARG A 146 -17.29 12.25 -3.72
#